data_AF-A0A5M5X839-F1
#
_entry.id   AF-A0A5M5X839-F1
#
_cell.length_a   1.000
_cell.length_b   1.000
_cell.length_c   1.000
_cell.angle_alpha   90.00
_cell.angle_beta   90.00
_cell.angle_gamma   90.00
#
_symmetry.space_group_name_H-M   'P 1'
#
loop_
_entity.id
_entity.type
_entity.pdbx_description
1 polymer ?
#
loop_
_entity_poly.entity_id
_entity_poly.type
_entity_poly.pdbx_seq_one_letter_code
_entity_poly.pdbx_strand_id
1 'polypeptide(L)'
;MESATDNIYASGGLIAKKDRIQCIRSQINRSNEELNRINEKLGAKDTPLEEWLRLSDIRGSLMVSIHQKEEELSRLTDSRRLDQPKRANYNY
;
A
#
# COMPACT_ATOMS: atom_id res chain seq x y z
N MET A 1 -14.69 38.63 -8.03
CA MET A 1 -13.64 38.15 -8.95
C MET A 1 -12.76 37.19 -8.15
N GLU A 2 -13.28 35.99 -7.94
CA GLU A 2 -12.70 34.79 -7.31
C GLU A 2 -13.38 33.66 -8.11
N SER A 3 -12.82 32.54 -8.57
CA SER A 3 -11.87 31.61 -7.95
C SER A 3 -11.40 30.64 -9.07
N ALA A 4 -10.46 31.03 -9.93
CA ALA A 4 -9.95 30.13 -10.98
C ALA A 4 -8.70 29.35 -10.53
N THR A 5 -7.93 29.90 -9.59
CA THR A 5 -6.65 29.35 -9.14
C THR A 5 -6.83 28.20 -8.14
N ASP A 6 -7.83 28.24 -7.27
CA ASP A 6 -8.04 27.22 -6.23
C ASP A 6 -8.45 25.86 -6.82
N ASN A 7 -9.12 25.88 -7.98
CA ASN A 7 -9.55 24.68 -8.69
C ASN A 7 -8.36 23.90 -9.29
N ILE A 8 -7.34 24.60 -9.81
CA ILE A 8 -6.18 23.98 -10.46
C ILE A 8 -5.29 23.29 -9.42
N TYR A 9 -5.04 23.93 -8.26
CA TYR A 9 -4.26 23.31 -7.18
C TYR A 9 -4.99 22.13 -6.52
N ALA A 10 -6.31 22.24 -6.31
CA ALA A 10 -7.13 21.13 -5.81
C ALA A 10 -7.19 19.96 -6.81
N SER A 11 -7.26 20.24 -8.11
CA SER A 11 -7.24 19.24 -9.18
C SER A 11 -5.89 18.52 -9.26
N GLY A 12 -4.77 19.26 -9.17
CA GLY A 12 -3.43 18.67 -9.17
C GLY A 12 -3.17 17.71 -8.00
N GLY A 13 -3.61 18.09 -6.78
CA GLY A 13 -3.51 17.21 -5.61
C GLY A 13 -4.36 15.94 -5.74
N LEU A 14 -5.53 16.03 -6.37
CA LEU A 14 -6.43 14.90 -6.59
C LEU A 14 -5.90 13.94 -7.68
N ILE A 15 -5.25 14.47 -8.72
CA ILE A 15 -4.56 13.68 -9.75
C ILE A 15 -3.37 12.92 -9.12
N ALA A 16 -2.50 13.62 -8.39
CA ALA A 16 -1.36 12.99 -7.71
C ALA A 16 -1.78 11.89 -6.72
N LYS A 17 -2.91 12.09 -6.02
CA LYS A 17 -3.49 11.08 -5.13
C LYS A 17 -3.97 9.84 -5.89
N LYS A 18 -4.64 10.03 -7.04
CA LYS A 18 -5.09 8.92 -7.90
C LYS A 18 -3.90 8.12 -8.45
N ASP A 19 -2.86 8.80 -8.92
CA ASP A 19 -1.65 8.17 -9.44
C ASP A 19 -0.95 7.35 -8.35
N ARG A 20 -0.86 7.89 -7.14
CA ARG A 20 -0.30 7.16 -5.98
C ARG A 20 -1.13 5.93 -5.62
N ILE A 21 -2.45 6.04 -5.60
CA ILE A 21 -3.37 4.90 -5.38
C ILE A 21 -3.15 3.81 -6.44
N GLN A 22 -3.06 4.18 -7.72
CA GLN A 22 -2.80 3.23 -8.79
C GLN A 22 -1.42 2.56 -8.64
N CYS A 23 -0.38 3.35 -8.34
CA CYS A 23 0.97 2.84 -8.12
C CYS A 23 1.00 1.79 -7.00
N ILE A 24 0.40 2.09 -5.84
CA ILE A 24 0.35 1.18 -4.69
C ILE A 24 -0.41 -0.11 -5.05
N ARG A 25 -1.54 -0.01 -5.74
CA ARG A 25 -2.29 -1.19 -6.21
C ARG A 25 -1.46 -2.08 -7.13
N SER A 26 -0.75 -1.47 -8.09
CA SER A 26 0.15 -2.23 -8.98
C SER A 26 1.29 -2.89 -8.20
N GLN A 27 1.84 -2.24 -7.18
CA GLN A 27 2.88 -2.84 -6.33
C GLN A 27 2.34 -4.01 -5.52
N ILE A 28 1.16 -3.89 -4.90
CA ILE A 28 0.50 -4.98 -4.17
C ILE A 28 0.28 -6.18 -5.10
N ASN A 29 -0.25 -5.96 -6.30
CA ASN A 29 -0.48 -7.04 -7.27
C ASN A 29 0.81 -7.78 -7.63
N ARG A 30 1.90 -7.06 -7.96
CA ARG A 30 3.20 -7.67 -8.24
C ARG A 30 3.74 -8.45 -7.04
N SER A 31 3.62 -7.91 -5.83
CA SER A 31 4.05 -8.60 -4.61
C SER A 31 3.22 -9.87 -4.36
N ASN A 32 1.92 -9.86 -4.64
CA ASN A 32 1.06 -11.03 -4.54
C ASN A 32 1.38 -12.10 -5.60
N GLU A 33 1.69 -11.69 -6.84
CA GLU A 33 2.16 -12.63 -7.87
C GLU A 33 3.47 -13.32 -7.46
N GLU A 34 4.42 -12.56 -6.91
CA GLU A 34 5.67 -13.12 -6.40
C GLU A 34 5.43 -14.03 -5.18
N LEU A 35 4.51 -13.64 -4.28
CA LEU A 35 4.12 -14.47 -3.14
C LEU A 35 3.54 -15.82 -3.60
N ASN A 36 2.71 -15.82 -4.65
CA ASN A 36 2.16 -17.04 -5.23
C ASN A 36 3.27 -17.96 -5.77
N ARG A 37 4.22 -17.40 -6.55
CA ARG A 37 5.37 -18.15 -7.07
C ARG A 37 6.23 -18.76 -5.95
N ILE A 38 6.42 -18.03 -4.87
CA ILE A 38 7.17 -18.54 -3.70
C ILE A 38 6.40 -19.66 -3.01
N ASN A 39 5.08 -19.52 -2.86
CA ASN A 39 4.24 -20.57 -2.27
C ASN A 39 4.26 -21.85 -3.11
N GLU A 40 4.26 -21.74 -4.44
CA GLU A 40 4.45 -22.89 -5.34
C GLU A 40 5.79 -23.59 -5.10
N LYS A 41 6.89 -22.84 -5.01
CA LYS A 41 8.23 -23.39 -4.72
C LYS A 41 8.34 -24.00 -3.33
N LEU A 42 7.72 -23.40 -2.32
CA LEU A 42 7.69 -23.92 -0.95
C LEU A 42 6.86 -25.21 -0.84
N GLY A 43 5.89 -25.40 -1.73
CA GLY A 43 5.09 -26.63 -1.83
C GLY A 43 5.76 -27.74 -2.65
N ALA A 44 6.86 -27.46 -3.35
CA ALA A 44 7.58 -28.47 -4.12
C ALA A 44 8.31 -29.45 -3.18
N LYS A 45 8.16 -30.74 -3.46
CA LYS A 45 8.67 -31.84 -2.63
C LYS A 45 10.20 -31.89 -2.55
N ASP A 46 10.88 -31.40 -3.58
CA ASP A 46 12.33 -31.52 -3.75
C ASP A 46 13.10 -30.24 -3.40
N THR A 47 12.46 -29.25 -2.78
CA THR A 47 13.11 -28.00 -2.37
C THR A 47 14.09 -28.28 -1.22
N PRO A 48 15.41 -27.99 -1.38
CA PRO A 48 16.39 -28.17 -0.32
C PRO A 48 16.04 -27.32 0.93
N LEU A 49 16.36 -27.82 2.13
CA LEU A 49 16.00 -27.15 3.39
C LEU A 49 16.52 -25.70 3.47
N GLU A 50 17.75 -25.45 3.03
CA GLU A 50 18.32 -24.09 3.04
C GLU A 50 17.54 -23.15 2.12
N GLU A 51 17.17 -23.62 0.93
CA GLU A 51 16.35 -22.86 -0.02
C GLU A 51 14.94 -22.64 0.54
N TRP A 52 14.34 -23.65 1.17
CA TRP A 52 13.03 -23.55 1.81
C TRP A 52 13.01 -22.49 2.93
N LEU A 53 14.07 -22.42 3.74
CA LEU A 53 14.21 -21.39 4.78
C LEU A 53 14.32 -19.99 4.16
N ARG A 54 15.19 -19.81 3.16
CA ARG A 54 15.34 -18.53 2.45
C ARG A 54 14.02 -18.08 1.82
N LEU A 55 13.31 -18.98 1.15
CA LEU A 55 12.00 -18.71 0.56
C LEU A 55 10.95 -18.36 1.62
N SER A 56 11.00 -19.00 2.80
CA SER A 56 10.12 -18.68 3.92
C SER A 56 10.36 -17.27 4.48
N ASP A 57 11.62 -16.84 4.58
CA ASP A 57 11.98 -15.49 5.02
C ASP A 57 11.53 -14.42 3.99
N ILE A 58 11.73 -14.70 2.70
CA ILE A 58 11.26 -13.83 1.61
C ILE A 58 9.73 -13.73 1.63
N ARG A 59 9.03 -14.86 1.80
CA ARG A 59 7.57 -14.91 1.93
C ARG A 59 7.09 -14.02 3.08
N GLY A 60 7.72 -14.15 4.26
CA GLY A 60 7.39 -13.33 5.43
C GLY A 60 7.58 -11.83 5.15
N SER A 61 8.70 -11.47 4.53
CA SER A 61 9.00 -10.08 4.15
C SER A 61 7.98 -9.52 3.14
N LEU A 62 7.57 -10.32 2.16
CA LEU A 62 6.54 -9.93 1.20
C LEU A 62 5.19 -9.71 1.85
N MET A 63 4.77 -10.60 2.77
CA MET A 63 3.50 -10.45 3.49
C MET A 63 3.47 -9.15 4.30
N VAL A 64 4.55 -8.83 5.02
CA VAL A 64 4.67 -7.55 5.75
C VAL A 64 4.58 -6.36 4.79
N SER A 65 5.30 -6.42 3.67
CA SER A 65 5.31 -5.33 2.68
C SER A 65 3.97 -5.13 1.99
N ILE A 66 3.23 -6.20 1.72
CA ILE A 66 1.86 -6.14 1.18
C ILE A 66 0.95 -5.47 2.20
N HIS A 67 0.97 -5.93 3.45
CA HIS A 67 0.11 -5.38 4.51
C HIS A 67 0.34 -3.87 4.72
N GLN A 68 1.60 -3.43 4.75
CA GLN A 68 1.93 -2.00 4.86
C GLN A 68 1.38 -1.17 3.69
N LYS A 69 1.45 -1.71 2.46
CA LYS A 69 0.90 -1.05 1.27
C LYS A 69 -0.63 -1.05 1.28
N GLU A 70 -1.27 -2.10 1.78
CA GLU A 70 -2.72 -2.17 1.96
C GLU A 70 -3.20 -1.13 2.99
N GLU A 71 -2.46 -0.96 4.09
CA GLU A 71 -2.72 0.11 5.06
C GLU A 71 -2.58 1.50 4.42
N GLU A 72 -1.50 1.74 3.66
CA GLU A 72 -1.29 3.01 2.97
C GLU A 72 -2.43 3.29 1.99
N LEU A 73 -2.81 2.29 1.19
CA LEU A 73 -3.93 2.38 0.25
C LEU A 73 -5.22 2.70 0.99
N SER A 74 -5.51 2.00 2.09
CA SER A 74 -6.68 2.25 2.92
C SER A 74 -6.72 3.70 3.41
N ARG A 75 -5.61 4.23 3.93
CA ARG A 75 -5.49 5.64 4.37
C ARG A 75 -5.73 6.64 3.24
N LEU A 76 -5.28 6.32 2.02
CA LEU A 76 -5.50 7.18 0.85
C LEU A 76 -6.96 7.09 0.36
N THR A 77 -7.62 5.95 0.47
CA THR A 77 -9.00 5.75 -0.02
C THR A 77 -10.09 6.09 1.00
N ASP A 78 -9.74 6.13 2.29
CA ASP A 78 -10.69 6.46 3.35
C ASP A 78 -11.01 7.97 3.36
N SER A 79 -12.13 8.32 2.74
CA SER A 79 -12.61 9.70 2.65
C SER A 79 -12.96 10.31 4.00
N ARG A 80 -13.21 9.50 5.05
CA ARG A 80 -13.67 9.98 6.36
C ARG A 80 -12.56 10.52 7.25
N ARG A 81 -11.29 10.25 6.94
CA ARG A 81 -10.14 10.71 7.73
C ARG A 81 -9.52 12.01 7.24
N LEU A 82 -9.96 12.54 6.09
CA LEU A 82 -9.48 13.80 5.53
C LEU A 82 -10.11 15.04 6.20
N ASP A 83 -11.33 14.92 6.75
CA ASP A 83 -12.10 16.03 7.34
C ASP A 83 -12.23 15.99 8.87
N GLN A 84 -11.45 15.16 9.56
CA GLN A 84 -11.39 15.27 11.02
C GLN A 84 -10.28 16.25 11.41
N PRO A 85 -10.61 17.50 11.84
CA PRO A 85 -9.62 18.28 12.56
C PRO A 85 -9.18 17.43 13.75
N LYS A 86 -7.87 17.18 13.86
CA LYS A 86 -7.29 16.69 15.11
C LYS A 86 -7.82 17.62 16.20
N ARG A 87 -8.76 17.14 17.03
CA ARG A 87 -9.19 17.85 18.24
C ARG A 87 -7.93 17.99 19.10
N ALA A 88 -7.24 19.11 18.96
CA ALA A 88 -6.27 19.57 19.94
C ALA A 88 -7.10 19.82 21.21
N ASN A 89 -6.96 18.91 22.16
CA ASN A 89 -7.59 19.04 23.46
C ASN A 89 -6.80 20.11 24.22
N TYR A 90 -7.14 21.39 24.00
CA TYR A 90 -6.71 22.47 24.87
C TYR A 90 -7.52 22.36 26.16
N ASN A 91 -7.02 21.59 27.12
CA ASN A 91 -7.47 21.70 28.49
C ASN A 91 -6.86 23.00 29.06
N TYR A 92 -7.72 24.01 29.27
CA TYR A 92 -7.47 25.14 30.16
C TYR A 92 -7.84 24.75 31.60
#